data_AF-A0A352EE70-F1
#
_entry.id   AF-A0A352EE70-F1
#
_cell.length_a   1.000
_cell.length_b   1.000
_cell.length_c   1.000
_cell.angle_alpha   90.00
_cell.angle_beta   90.00
_cell.angle_gamma   90.00
#
_symmetry.space_group_name_H-M   'P 1'
#
loop_
_entity.id
_entity.type
_entity.pdbx_description
1 polymer ?
#
loop_
_entity_poly.entity_id
_entity_poly.type
_entity_poly.pdbx_seq_one_letter_code
_entity_poly.pdbx_strand_id
1 'polypeptide(L)'
;MSHYHIKTQEEYKAAYQDSIERPEEFWTGIAGNYQWMKPWGTFLEWEFITPSMTWFKGGKLNITENCLDRHLKDRADDIALIWEPNNPKEKEVR
;
A
#
# COMPACT_ATOMS: atom_id res chain seq x y z
N MET A 1 -2.39 -9.68 14.24
CA MET A 1 -1.03 -9.85 13.70
C MET A 1 -0.87 -8.87 12.55
N SER A 2 0.25 -8.17 12.45
CA SER A 2 0.51 -7.29 11.30
C SER A 2 1.00 -8.15 10.14
N HIS A 3 0.17 -8.34 9.11
CA HIS A 3 0.52 -9.16 7.94
C HIS A 3 1.62 -8.55 7.06
N TYR A 4 2.11 -7.35 7.39
CA TYR A 4 3.09 -6.58 6.63
C TYR A 4 4.45 -6.45 7.33
N HIS A 5 4.60 -6.97 8.55
CA HIS A 5 5.87 -7.01 9.26
C HIS A 5 6.20 -8.45 9.65
N ILE A 6 6.96 -9.13 8.80
CA ILE A 6 7.34 -10.54 8.95
C ILE A 6 8.77 -10.62 9.48
N LYS A 7 8.98 -11.30 10.60
CA LYS A 7 10.28 -11.43 11.27
C LYS A 7 10.87 -12.83 11.19
N THR A 8 10.03 -13.86 11.02
CA THR A 8 10.47 -15.25 10.96
C THR A 8 9.99 -15.97 9.71
N GLN A 9 10.60 -17.12 9.43
CA GLN A 9 10.19 -17.96 8.32
C GLN A 9 8.81 -18.58 8.55
N GLU A 10 8.44 -18.89 9.80
CA GLU A 10 7.13 -19.39 10.16
C GLU A 10 6.04 -18.34 9.92
N GLU A 11 6.29 -17.09 10.32
CA GLU A 11 5.37 -15.96 10.07
C GLU A 11 5.19 -15.72 8.56
N TYR A 12 6.27 -15.80 7.78
CA TYR A 12 6.19 -15.73 6.32
C TYR A 12 5.28 -16.83 5.75
N LYS A 13 5.50 -18.08 6.14
CA LYS A 13 4.73 -19.22 5.64
C LYS A 13 3.25 -19.08 5.96
N ALA A 14 2.92 -18.64 7.17
CA ALA A 14 1.54 -18.39 7.59
C ALA A 14 0.89 -17.26 6.77
N ALA A 15 1.56 -16.11 6.64
CA ALA A 15 1.05 -14.97 5.87
C ALA A 15 0.90 -15.33 4.37
N TYR A 16 1.84 -16.07 3.81
CA TYR A 16 1.75 -16.56 2.44
C TYR A 16 0.56 -17.51 2.26
N GLN A 17 0.39 -18.48 3.16
CA GLN A 17 -0.74 -19.41 3.12
C GLN A 17 -2.08 -18.66 3.17
N ASP A 18 -2.22 -17.69 4.08
CA ASP A 18 -3.41 -16.83 4.17
C ASP A 18 -3.67 -16.04 2.87
N SER A 19 -2.62 -15.52 2.24
CA SER A 19 -2.75 -14.74 0.99
C SER A 19 -3.30 -15.55 -0.20
N ILE A 20 -3.17 -16.88 -0.14
CA ILE A 20 -3.61 -17.81 -1.18
C ILE A 20 -4.95 -18.45 -0.82
N GLU A 21 -5.09 -18.93 0.42
CA GLU A 21 -6.29 -19.65 0.87
C GLU A 21 -7.44 -18.70 1.22
N ARG A 22 -7.14 -17.48 1.69
CA ARG A 22 -8.12 -16.47 2.11
C ARG A 22 -7.77 -15.09 1.51
N PRO A 23 -7.69 -14.99 0.18
CA PRO A 23 -7.14 -13.81 -0.50
C PRO A 23 -7.95 -12.54 -0.21
N GLU A 24 -9.28 -12.62 -0.21
CA GLU A 24 -10.13 -11.44 0.02
C GLU A 24 -9.95 -10.88 1.43
N GLU A 25 -9.93 -11.73 2.46
CA GLU A 25 -9.70 -11.33 3.84
C GLU A 25 -8.30 -10.72 4.01
N PHE A 26 -7.28 -11.41 3.51
CA PHE A 26 -5.89 -11.01 3.62
C PHE A 26 -5.62 -9.66 2.92
N TRP A 27 -5.98 -9.54 1.65
CA TRP A 27 -5.70 -8.35 0.85
C TRP A 27 -6.62 -7.18 1.22
N THR A 28 -7.85 -7.42 1.68
CA THR A 28 -8.70 -6.36 2.26
C THR A 28 -8.07 -5.79 3.53
N GLY A 29 -7.51 -6.65 4.39
CA GLY A 29 -6.78 -6.21 5.58
C GLY A 29 -5.56 -5.34 5.24
N ILE A 30 -4.85 -5.65 4.15
CA ILE A 30 -3.73 -4.84 3.65
C ILE A 30 -4.24 -3.52 3.04
N ALA A 31 -5.22 -3.58 2.14
CA ALA A 31 -5.77 -2.43 1.45
C ALA A 31 -6.46 -1.42 2.40
N GLY A 32 -6.95 -1.88 3.54
CA GLY A 32 -7.51 -1.04 4.59
C GLY A 32 -6.51 -0.08 5.26
N ASN A 33 -5.19 -0.24 5.05
CA ASN A 33 -4.17 0.67 5.60
C ASN A 33 -3.98 1.94 4.75
N TYR A 34 -4.67 2.04 3.62
CA TYR A 34 -4.65 3.23 2.76
C TYR A 34 -5.85 4.15 3.05
N GLN A 35 -5.68 5.43 2.76
CA GLN A 35 -6.75 6.41 2.77
C GLN A 35 -7.61 6.25 1.51
N TRP A 36 -8.85 5.81 1.68
CA TRP A 36 -9.84 5.71 0.62
C TRP A 36 -10.83 6.86 0.72
N MET A 37 -11.05 7.56 -0.39
CA MET A 37 -12.17 8.50 -0.51
C MET A 37 -13.51 7.76 -0.54
N LYS A 38 -13.52 6.59 -1.18
CA LYS A 38 -14.65 5.67 -1.22
C LYS A 38 -14.11 4.23 -1.15
N PRO A 39 -14.49 3.42 -0.14
CA PRO A 39 -14.18 2.00 -0.12
C PRO A 39 -14.71 1.28 -1.36
N TRP A 40 -14.04 0.20 -1.75
CA TRP A 40 -14.46 -0.63 -2.88
C TRP A 40 -15.72 -1.44 -2.55
N GLY A 41 -16.42 -1.87 -3.60
CA GLY A 41 -17.56 -2.78 -3.48
C GLY A 41 -17.17 -4.23 -3.73
N THR A 42 -16.35 -4.48 -4.76
CA THR A 42 -15.89 -5.83 -5.13
C THR A 42 -14.37 -5.89 -4.99
N PHE A 43 -13.88 -6.87 -4.25
CA PHE A 43 -12.45 -7.07 -4.01
C PHE A 43 -11.70 -7.45 -5.29
N LEU A 44 -12.14 -8.51 -5.97
CA LEU A 44 -11.50 -9.02 -7.18
C LEU A 44 -12.55 -9.55 -8.15
N GLU A 45 -12.49 -9.07 -9.38
CA GLU A 45 -13.25 -9.59 -10.50
C GLU A 45 -12.27 -9.96 -11.61
N TRP A 46 -12.38 -11.19 -12.12
CA TRP A 46 -11.44 -11.72 -13.10
C TRP A 46 -12.09 -12.76 -13.99
N GLU A 47 -11.64 -12.83 -15.24
CA GLU A 47 -12.01 -13.87 -16.19
C GLU A 47 -10.86 -14.15 -17.16
N PHE A 48 -10.74 -15.40 -17.59
CA PHE A 48 -9.59 -15.90 -18.36
C PHE A 48 -9.80 -15.89 -19.87
N ILE A 49 -11.01 -15.61 -20.36
CA ILE A 49 -11.32 -15.70 -21.79
C ILE A 49 -10.83 -14.41 -22.49
N THR A 50 -11.16 -13.24 -21.93
CA THR A 50 -10.70 -11.93 -22.42
C THR A 50 -9.72 -11.32 -21.42
N PRO A 51 -8.71 -12.09 -21.01
CA PRO A 51 -7.97 -12.01 -19.74
C PRO A 51 -8.07 -10.64 -19.07
N SER A 52 -9.08 -10.48 -18.22
CA SER A 52 -9.36 -9.22 -17.54
C SER A 52 -9.33 -9.43 -16.03
N MET A 53 -8.78 -8.44 -15.33
CA MET A 53 -8.61 -8.50 -13.88
C MET A 53 -8.77 -7.10 -13.30
N THR A 54 -9.73 -6.95 -12.38
CA THR A 54 -10.02 -5.69 -11.70
C THR A 54 -9.97 -5.93 -10.20
N TRP A 55 -9.07 -5.23 -9.53
CA TRP A 55 -8.97 -5.20 -8.08
C TRP A 55 -9.70 -3.98 -7.53
N PHE A 56 -10.33 -4.12 -6.36
CA PHE A 56 -10.98 -3.04 -5.60
C PHE A 56 -11.99 -2.23 -6.43
N LYS A 57 -12.81 -2.91 -7.23
CA LYS A 57 -13.78 -2.30 -8.14
C LYS A 57 -14.73 -1.37 -7.39
N GLY A 58 -14.89 -0.17 -7.93
CA GLY A 58 -15.73 0.88 -7.36
C GLY A 58 -15.07 1.67 -6.23
N GLY A 59 -13.86 1.29 -5.80
CA GLY A 59 -13.06 2.05 -4.85
C GLY A 59 -12.47 3.32 -5.47
N LYS A 60 -12.29 4.35 -4.65
CA LYS A 60 -11.67 5.62 -5.04
C LYS A 60 -10.65 6.04 -3.99
N LEU A 61 -9.44 6.33 -4.45
CA LEU A 61 -8.35 6.87 -3.66
C LEU A 61 -7.53 7.82 -4.53
N ASN A 62 -6.70 8.65 -3.90
CA ASN A 62 -5.67 9.40 -4.58
C ASN A 62 -4.29 9.00 -4.04
N ILE A 63 -3.33 8.84 -4.95
CA ILE A 63 -1.96 8.51 -4.59
C ILE A 63 -1.29 9.64 -3.78
N THR A 64 -1.52 10.91 -4.12
CA THR A 64 -0.92 12.04 -3.39
C THR A 64 -1.47 12.11 -1.98
N GLU A 65 -2.77 11.88 -1.79
CA GLU A 65 -3.37 11.84 -0.45
C GLU A 65 -2.75 10.77 0.45
N ASN A 66 -2.39 9.62 -0.14
CA ASN A 66 -1.75 8.52 0.57
C ASN A 66 -0.24 8.72 0.78
N CYS A 67 0.44 9.45 -0.12
CA CYS A 67 1.88 9.65 -0.06
C CYS A 67 2.29 10.95 0.65
N LEU A 68 1.41 11.96 0.68
CA LEU A 68 1.70 13.32 1.16
C LEU A 68 0.63 13.77 2.16
N ASP A 69 -0.60 13.99 1.72
CA ASP A 69 -1.60 14.76 2.48
C ASP A 69 -1.94 14.13 3.83
N ARG A 70 -2.10 12.80 3.89
CA ARG A 70 -2.40 12.10 5.16
C ARG A 70 -1.29 12.23 6.20
N HIS A 71 -0.05 12.46 5.76
CA HIS A 71 1.11 12.57 6.66
C HIS A 71 1.25 13.98 7.23
N LEU A 72 0.76 15.02 6.52
CA LEU A 72 0.85 16.42 6.96
C LEU A 72 0.17 16.67 8.32
N LYS A 73 -0.83 15.86 8.70
CA LYS A 73 -1.52 16.04 9.98
C LYS A 73 -0.61 15.80 11.19
N ASP A 74 0.22 14.76 11.13
CA ASP A 74 0.98 14.27 12.28
C ASP A 74 2.50 14.40 12.08
N ARG A 75 2.97 14.62 10.84
CA ARG A 75 4.38 14.56 10.41
C ARG A 75 4.73 15.68 9.42
N ALA A 76 4.13 16.86 9.55
CA ALA A 76 4.34 17.98 8.64
C ALA A 76 5.81 18.41 8.51
N ASP A 77 6.55 18.35 9.62
CA ASP A 77 7.95 18.77 9.71
C ASP A 77 8.94 17.63 9.43
N ASP A 78 8.45 16.41 9.20
CA ASP A 78 9.30 15.27 8.85
C ASP A 78 9.75 15.38 7.40
N ILE A 79 11.03 15.08 7.17
CA ILE A 79 11.63 15.14 5.84
C ILE A 79 11.09 14.00 4.98
N ALA A 80 10.30 14.35 3.97
CA ALA A 80 9.71 13.40 3.01
C ALA A 80 10.68 12.99 1.89
N LEU A 81 11.59 13.90 1.49
CA LEU A 81 12.55 13.67 0.41
C LEU A 81 13.92 14.20 0.83
N ILE A 82 14.90 13.29 0.88
CA ILE A 82 16.31 13.64 0.97
C ILE A 82 16.79 13.99 -0.44
N TRP A 83 17.23 15.24 -0.64
CA TRP A 83 17.76 15.71 -1.91
C TRP A 83 19.29 15.70 -1.89
N GLU A 84 19.87 14.83 -2.71
CA GLU A 84 21.31 14.75 -2.96
C GLU A 84 21.63 15.36 -4.34
N PRO A 85 22.24 16.55 -4.42
CA PRO A 85 22.57 17.17 -5.69
C PRO A 85 23.71 16.43 -6.40
N ASN A 86 23.75 16.52 -7.74
CA ASN A 86 24.82 15.91 -8.52
C ASN A 86 26.20 16.55 -8.24
N ASN A 87 26.23 17.84 -7.94
CA ASN A 87 27.45 18.56 -7.63
C ASN A 87 27.79 18.43 -6.14
N PRO A 88 28.94 17.86 -5.76
CA PRO A 88 29.29 17.66 -4.35
C PRO A 88 29.56 18.96 -3.58
N LYS A 89 29.62 20.12 -4.27
CA LYS A 89 29.71 21.44 -3.64
C LYS A 89 28.35 22.06 -3.35
N GLU A 90 27.26 21.52 -3.90
CA GLU A 90 25.90 21.95 -3.59
C GLU A 90 25.44 21.32 -2.26
N LYS A 91 24.64 22.06 -1.50
CA LYS A 91 24.17 21.62 -0.18
C LYS A 91 23.07 20.57 -0.34
N GLU A 92 23.25 19.41 0.28
CA GLU A 92 22.20 18.40 0.45
C GLU A 92 21.09 18.87 1.40
N VAL A 93 19.87 18.38 1.18
CA VAL A 93 18.74 18.56 2.12
C VAL A 93 18.45 17.19 2.72
N ARG A 94 18.75 17.06 4.02
CA ARG A 94 18.59 15.82 4.80
C ARG A 94 17.98 16.08 6.15
#